data_AF-A0A127K2W7-F1
#
_entry.id   AF-A0A127K2W7-F1
#
_cell.length_a   1.000
_cell.length_b   1.000
_cell.length_c   1.000
_cell.angle_alpha   90.00
_cell.angle_beta   90.00
_cell.angle_gamma   90.00
#
_symmetry.space_group_name_H-M   'P 1'
#
loop_
_entity.id
_entity.type
_entity.pdbx_description
1 polymer ?
#
loop_
_entity_poly.entity_id
_entity_poly.type
_entity_poly.pdbx_seq_one_letter_code
_entity_poly.pdbx_strand_id
1 'polypeptide(L)'
;MSRADQTEHVAESGFPAPLAAGDVLDAEHERLLAFSMPAMESLHQQLASPSLTVLLADRQGFVLGVVGPQHPEPPFSREPSAGVTDGFGGRPGVDADDAESGTFAVFAGNRIVMGITAPILAPLGGVLGILDLSAAPFDNLSHAGALLQTTAGIIEHRLIESDERGFLMLRFHTHPGVLGSPLEALAVFDHDSRLVVGNRVARTLLEIDERRASLRCPDCFDAPWPGLVGQAALAQSEPFVLRTCGGGRFFARASLRPKAAA
;
A
#
# COMPACT_ATOMS: atom_id res chain seq x y z
N MET A 1 -18.83 57.91 -6.01
CA MET A 1 -18.84 56.78 -5.05
C MET A 1 -19.42 55.58 -5.78
N SER A 2 -18.56 54.82 -6.47
CA SER A 2 -18.94 53.63 -7.23
C SER A 2 -18.60 52.41 -6.37
N ARG A 3 -19.62 51.65 -5.98
CA ARG A 3 -19.45 50.42 -5.20
C ARG A 3 -19.36 49.29 -6.22
N ALA A 4 -18.14 48.81 -6.42
CA ALA A 4 -17.85 47.69 -7.30
C ALA A 4 -18.62 46.45 -6.83
N ASP A 5 -19.41 45.91 -7.74
CA ASP A 5 -19.99 44.58 -7.69
C ASP A 5 -18.83 43.60 -7.91
N GLN A 6 -18.37 42.99 -6.84
CA GLN A 6 -17.37 41.92 -6.87
C GLN A 6 -18.16 40.62 -6.75
N THR A 7 -18.62 40.11 -7.89
CA THR A 7 -19.13 38.75 -8.02
C THR A 7 -17.92 37.83 -7.81
N GLU A 8 -17.79 37.28 -6.60
CA GLU A 8 -16.84 36.21 -6.30
C GLU A 8 -17.12 35.04 -7.24
N HIS A 9 -16.22 34.88 -8.21
CA HIS A 9 -16.11 33.70 -9.04
C HIS A 9 -15.66 32.57 -8.11
N VAL A 10 -16.61 31.84 -7.51
CA VAL A 10 -16.31 30.57 -6.87
C VAL A 10 -15.80 29.67 -7.99
N ALA A 11 -14.49 29.43 -7.99
CA ALA A 11 -13.89 28.42 -8.83
C ALA A 11 -14.50 27.08 -8.40
N GLU A 12 -15.32 26.48 -9.28
CA GLU A 12 -15.67 25.07 -9.16
C GLU A 12 -14.36 24.28 -9.19
N SER A 13 -13.88 23.88 -8.01
CA SER A 13 -12.83 22.88 -7.84
C SER A 13 -13.44 21.54 -8.28
N GLY A 14 -13.39 21.27 -9.58
CA GLY A 14 -13.83 20.00 -10.15
C GLY A 14 -12.93 18.87 -9.64
N PHE A 15 -13.39 18.14 -8.63
CA PHE A 15 -12.82 16.84 -8.27
C PHE A 15 -13.03 15.85 -9.42
N PRO A 16 -12.06 14.96 -9.68
CA PRO A 16 -12.22 13.95 -10.72
C PRO A 16 -13.42 13.05 -10.40
N ALA A 17 -14.30 12.88 -11.39
CA ALA A 17 -15.40 11.95 -11.31
C ALA A 17 -14.88 10.50 -11.20
N PRO A 18 -15.65 9.57 -10.62
CA PRO A 18 -15.35 8.14 -10.72
C PRO A 18 -15.11 7.78 -12.18
N LEU A 19 -14.19 6.85 -12.44
CA LEU A 19 -14.01 6.32 -13.80
C LEU A 19 -15.36 5.80 -14.29
N ALA A 20 -15.78 6.30 -15.45
CA ALA A 20 -17.04 5.91 -16.04
C ALA A 20 -16.98 4.43 -16.43
N ALA A 21 -18.12 3.75 -16.37
CA ALA A 21 -18.22 2.39 -16.89
C ALA A 21 -17.89 2.39 -18.39
N GLY A 22 -16.66 2.01 -18.75
CA GLY A 22 -16.14 2.04 -20.12
C GLY A 22 -14.77 2.71 -20.27
N ASP A 23 -14.24 3.37 -19.25
CA ASP A 23 -12.87 3.89 -19.27
C ASP A 23 -11.87 2.73 -19.30
N VAL A 24 -10.91 2.80 -20.23
CA VAL A 24 -9.84 1.81 -20.34
C VAL A 24 -8.88 2.04 -19.17
N LEU A 25 -8.89 1.13 -18.21
CA LEU A 25 -7.88 1.07 -17.16
C LEU A 25 -6.53 0.77 -17.82
N ASP A 26 -5.49 1.47 -17.39
CA ASP A 26 -4.15 1.06 -17.77
C ASP A 26 -3.76 -0.24 -17.02
N ALA A 27 -2.69 -0.89 -17.48
CA ALA A 27 -2.26 -2.16 -16.92
C ALA A 27 -1.85 -2.07 -15.44
N GLU A 28 -1.46 -0.89 -14.95
CA GLU A 28 -1.09 -0.67 -13.55
C GLU A 28 -2.35 -0.63 -12.66
N HIS A 29 -3.38 0.09 -13.09
CA HIS A 29 -4.68 0.15 -12.42
C HIS A 29 -5.40 -1.20 -12.43
N GLU A 30 -5.41 -1.91 -13.56
CA GLU A 30 -5.99 -3.27 -13.64
C GLU A 30 -5.29 -4.22 -12.66
N ARG A 31 -3.95 -4.16 -12.60
CA ARG A 31 -3.15 -4.99 -11.71
C ARG A 31 -3.40 -4.64 -10.25
N LEU A 32 -3.40 -3.35 -9.90
CA LEU A 32 -3.70 -2.87 -8.55
C LEU A 32 -5.08 -3.33 -8.11
N LEU A 33 -6.11 -3.15 -8.95
CA LEU A 33 -7.47 -3.58 -8.67
C LEU A 33 -7.56 -5.09 -8.47
N ALA A 34 -6.96 -5.88 -9.37
CA ALA A 34 -6.99 -7.34 -9.31
C ALA A 34 -6.40 -7.91 -8.01
N PHE A 35 -5.30 -7.35 -7.50
CA PHE A 35 -4.71 -7.78 -6.22
C PHE A 35 -5.41 -7.20 -4.99
N SER A 36 -6.08 -6.06 -5.15
CA SER A 36 -6.77 -5.38 -4.04
C SER A 36 -8.13 -5.97 -3.74
N MET A 37 -8.92 -6.35 -4.76
CA MET A 37 -10.31 -6.78 -4.59
C MET A 37 -10.47 -7.94 -3.58
N PRO A 38 -9.72 -9.05 -3.65
CA PRO A 38 -9.87 -10.13 -2.67
C PRO A 38 -9.53 -9.70 -1.23
N ALA A 39 -8.56 -8.80 -1.07
CA ALA A 39 -8.14 -8.28 0.22
C ALA A 39 -9.21 -7.33 0.80
N MET A 40 -9.79 -6.46 -0.02
CA MET A 40 -10.90 -5.58 0.35
C MET A 40 -12.16 -6.37 0.75
N GLU A 41 -12.49 -7.42 0.00
CA GLU A 41 -13.61 -8.33 0.34
C GLU A 41 -13.39 -9.02 1.68
N SER A 42 -12.19 -9.53 1.93
CA SER A 42 -11.84 -10.14 3.22
C SER A 42 -11.92 -9.14 4.36
N LEU A 43 -11.41 -7.92 4.19
CA LEU A 43 -11.50 -6.86 5.18
C LEU A 43 -12.97 -6.52 5.52
N HIS A 44 -13.81 -6.34 4.49
CA HIS A 44 -15.23 -6.08 4.66
C HIS A 44 -15.93 -7.21 5.44
N GLN A 45 -15.61 -8.47 5.12
CA GLN A 45 -16.13 -9.65 5.85
C GLN A 45 -15.66 -9.70 7.31
N GLN A 46 -14.40 -9.37 7.59
CA GLN A 46 -13.83 -9.41 8.94
C GLN A 46 -14.46 -8.36 9.87
N LEU A 47 -14.76 -7.18 9.34
CA LEU A 47 -15.41 -6.11 10.11
C LEU A 47 -16.92 -6.30 10.24
N ALA A 48 -17.54 -7.06 9.32
CA ALA A 48 -18.93 -7.53 9.39
C ALA A 48 -19.98 -6.42 9.68
N SER A 49 -19.71 -5.17 9.30
CA SER A 49 -20.65 -4.07 9.45
C SER A 49 -21.41 -3.83 8.12
N PRO A 50 -22.75 -3.77 8.14
CA PRO A 50 -23.56 -3.56 6.95
C PRO A 50 -23.49 -2.14 6.38
N SER A 51 -23.00 -1.17 7.16
CA SER A 51 -22.78 0.22 6.74
C SER A 51 -21.37 0.50 6.24
N LEU A 52 -20.48 -0.50 6.30
CA LEU A 52 -19.07 -0.34 5.97
C LEU A 52 -18.85 -0.36 4.47
N THR A 53 -18.14 0.63 3.97
CA THR A 53 -17.64 0.67 2.59
C THR A 53 -16.13 0.68 2.59
N VAL A 54 -15.52 -0.19 1.78
CA VAL A 54 -14.09 -0.19 1.49
C VAL A 54 -13.91 0.29 0.06
N LEU A 55 -13.09 1.32 -0.14
CA LEU A 55 -12.84 1.93 -1.44
C LEU A 55 -11.35 1.85 -1.77
N LEU A 56 -11.05 1.63 -3.04
CA LEU A 56 -9.71 1.71 -3.61
C LEU A 56 -9.67 2.86 -4.60
N ALA A 57 -8.71 3.76 -4.43
CA ALA A 57 -8.40 4.82 -5.37
C ALA A 57 -6.94 4.75 -5.84
N ASP A 58 -6.65 5.33 -7.00
CA ASP A 58 -5.28 5.56 -7.46
C ASP A 58 -4.61 6.73 -6.69
N ARG A 59 -3.37 7.09 -7.08
CA ARG A 59 -2.61 8.18 -6.43
C ARG A 59 -3.23 9.56 -6.64
N GLN A 60 -4.07 9.71 -7.66
CA GLN A 60 -4.71 10.94 -8.09
C GLN A 60 -6.13 11.06 -7.49
N GLY A 61 -6.62 10.02 -6.83
CA GLY A 61 -7.93 9.97 -6.20
C GLY A 61 -9.03 9.40 -7.09
N PHE A 62 -8.72 8.83 -8.26
CA PHE A 62 -9.72 8.14 -9.08
C PHE A 62 -10.10 6.81 -8.43
N VAL A 63 -11.40 6.59 -8.27
CA VAL A 63 -11.94 5.36 -7.68
C VAL A 63 -11.79 4.20 -8.68
N LEU A 64 -11.04 3.17 -8.27
CA LEU A 64 -10.81 1.96 -9.06
C LEU A 64 -11.75 0.82 -8.65
N GLY A 65 -12.13 0.74 -7.37
CA GLY A 65 -12.92 -0.37 -6.85
C GLY A 65 -13.64 -0.03 -5.54
N VAL A 66 -14.78 -0.67 -5.31
CA VAL A 66 -15.62 -0.47 -4.12
C VAL A 66 -16.19 -1.80 -3.65
N VAL A 67 -16.14 -2.05 -2.34
CA VAL A 67 -16.77 -3.19 -1.67
C VAL A 67 -17.68 -2.66 -0.56
N GLY A 68 -18.96 -3.05 -0.57
CA GLY A 68 -19.97 -2.58 0.38
C GLY A 68 -21.09 -1.78 -0.28
N PRO A 69 -21.99 -1.16 0.50
CA PRO A 69 -23.08 -0.35 -0.04
C PRO A 69 -22.50 0.87 -0.78
N GLN A 70 -22.95 1.10 -2.01
CA GLN A 70 -22.50 2.25 -2.77
C GLN A 70 -23.06 3.54 -2.17
N HIS A 71 -22.18 4.42 -1.72
CA HIS A 71 -22.53 5.80 -1.45
C HIS A 71 -22.59 6.58 -2.76
N PRO A 72 -23.59 7.45 -2.96
CA PRO A 72 -23.81 8.15 -4.24
C PRO A 72 -22.67 9.11 -4.63
N GLU A 73 -21.73 9.41 -3.72
CA GLU A 73 -20.52 10.20 -3.99
C GLU A 73 -19.33 9.63 -3.21
N PRO A 74 -18.13 9.53 -3.83
CA PRO A 74 -16.93 9.07 -3.13
C PRO A 74 -16.49 10.10 -2.07
N PRO A 75 -15.97 9.68 -0.90
CA PRO A 75 -15.49 10.60 0.13
C PRO A 75 -14.33 11.48 -0.34
N PHE A 76 -13.52 11.02 -1.30
CA PHE A 76 -12.45 11.80 -1.91
C PHE A 76 -12.90 12.92 -2.86
N SER A 77 -14.17 12.91 -3.27
CA SER A 77 -14.76 13.99 -4.08
C SER A 77 -15.34 15.12 -3.23
N ARG A 78 -15.19 15.07 -1.89
CA ARG A 78 -15.73 16.07 -0.97
C ARG A 78 -14.62 16.94 -0.40
N GLU A 79 -14.83 18.26 -0.48
CA GLU A 79 -14.01 19.24 0.21
C GLU A 79 -13.93 18.89 1.71
N PRO A 80 -12.74 18.82 2.33
CA PRO A 80 -12.60 18.60 3.76
C PRO A 80 -13.21 19.78 4.52
N SER A 81 -14.47 19.68 4.92
CA SER A 81 -15.14 20.71 5.71
C SER A 81 -14.63 20.66 7.15
N ALA A 82 -14.09 21.79 7.63
CA ALA A 82 -13.73 22.13 9.02
C ALA A 82 -13.91 20.99 10.05
N GLY A 83 -12.83 20.25 10.31
CA GLY A 83 -12.83 19.13 11.26
C GLY A 83 -11.79 18.04 10.97
N VAL A 84 -11.02 18.16 9.89
CA VAL A 84 -9.87 17.27 9.63
C VAL A 84 -8.84 17.46 10.73
N THR A 85 -8.68 16.44 11.57
CA THR A 85 -7.49 16.27 12.40
C THR A 85 -6.52 15.42 11.60
N ASP A 86 -5.46 16.05 11.09
CA ASP A 86 -4.29 15.51 10.39
C ASP A 86 -4.33 14.01 10.01
N GLY A 87 -4.49 13.73 8.71
CA GLY A 87 -4.40 12.38 8.17
C GLY A 87 -4.72 12.34 6.68
N PHE A 88 -3.68 12.35 5.85
CA PHE A 88 -3.68 12.19 4.39
C PHE A 88 -4.80 12.92 3.63
N GLY A 89 -4.92 14.24 3.85
CA GLY A 89 -5.69 15.10 2.97
C GLY A 89 -4.99 15.18 1.62
N GLY A 90 -5.46 14.41 0.64
CA GLY A 90 -5.13 14.35 -0.80
C GLY A 90 -4.20 15.41 -1.38
N ARG A 91 -2.98 15.52 -0.86
CA ARG A 91 -1.94 16.39 -1.39
C ARG A 91 -1.09 15.54 -2.33
N PRO A 92 -1.19 15.72 -3.65
CA PRO A 92 -0.22 15.14 -4.56
C PRO A 92 1.17 15.66 -4.15
N GLY A 93 2.04 14.74 -3.72
CA GLY A 93 3.41 15.06 -3.29
C GLY A 93 3.71 14.93 -1.79
N VAL A 94 2.86 14.27 -0.98
CA VAL A 94 3.32 13.79 0.33
C VAL A 94 4.34 12.67 0.10
N ASP A 95 5.55 12.86 0.63
CA ASP A 95 6.64 11.91 0.55
C ASP A 95 6.22 10.55 1.14
N ALA A 96 6.54 9.47 0.44
CA ALA A 96 6.16 8.10 0.81
C ALA A 96 6.72 7.65 2.18
N ASP A 97 7.79 8.31 2.63
CA ASP A 97 8.51 8.03 3.87
C ASP A 97 7.66 8.28 5.13
N ASP A 98 6.69 9.22 5.07
CA ASP A 98 5.81 9.62 6.20
C ASP A 98 4.32 9.33 5.94
N ALA A 99 4.01 8.49 4.95
CA ALA A 99 2.64 8.16 4.60
C ALA A 99 2.01 7.21 5.64
N GLU A 100 1.71 7.74 6.82
CA GLU A 100 0.93 7.06 7.85
C GLU A 100 -0.57 7.08 7.51
N SER A 101 -1.28 6.12 8.09
CA SER A 101 -2.72 5.97 7.90
C SER A 101 -3.46 7.10 8.61
N GLY A 102 -4.32 7.80 7.88
CA GLY A 102 -5.03 8.97 8.37
C GLY A 102 -6.45 8.63 8.80
N THR A 103 -6.95 9.30 9.84
CA THR A 103 -8.38 9.27 10.19
C THR A 103 -8.98 10.62 9.84
N PHE A 104 -10.15 10.62 9.22
CA PHE A 104 -10.86 11.85 8.88
C PHE A 104 -12.36 11.73 9.17
N ALA A 105 -13.03 12.87 9.26
CA ALA A 105 -14.48 12.96 9.39
C ALA A 105 -14.99 13.94 8.32
N VAL A 106 -15.98 13.51 7.53
CA VAL A 106 -16.61 14.36 6.49
C VAL A 106 -18.12 14.42 6.75
N PHE A 107 -18.69 15.60 6.57
CA PHE A 107 -20.14 15.81 6.66
C PHE A 107 -20.81 15.52 5.30
N ALA A 108 -21.70 14.55 5.27
CA ALA A 108 -22.51 14.14 4.12
C ALA A 108 -23.97 14.57 4.35
N GLY A 109 -24.31 15.81 3.96
CA GLY A 109 -25.61 16.40 4.28
C GLY A 109 -25.80 16.58 5.79
N ASN A 110 -26.72 15.83 6.39
CA ASN A 110 -26.97 15.82 7.85
C ASN A 110 -26.30 14.65 8.59
N ARG A 111 -25.42 13.90 7.93
CA ARG A 111 -24.74 12.73 8.51
C ARG A 111 -23.24 12.97 8.59
N ILE A 112 -22.61 12.55 9.68
CA ILE A 112 -21.14 12.48 9.81
C ILE A 112 -20.71 11.11 9.28
N VAL A 113 -19.70 11.06 8.42
CA VAL A 113 -19.02 9.83 8.00
C VAL A 113 -17.61 9.85 8.56
N MET A 114 -17.24 8.81 9.30
CA MET A 114 -15.86 8.61 9.75
C MET A 114 -15.14 7.77 8.69
N GLY A 115 -13.96 8.21 8.30
CA GLY A 115 -13.12 7.55 7.31
C GLY A 115 -11.74 7.24 7.88
N ILE A 116 -11.19 6.10 7.50
CA ILE A 116 -9.79 5.75 7.75
C ILE A 116 -9.15 5.47 6.39
N THR A 117 -8.01 6.08 6.12
CA THR A 117 -7.24 5.82 4.89
C THR A 117 -5.94 5.11 5.19
N ALA A 118 -5.50 4.24 4.28
CA ALA A 118 -4.17 3.66 4.29
C ALA A 118 -3.57 3.69 2.88
N PRO A 119 -2.35 4.22 2.70
CA PRO A 119 -1.68 4.17 1.41
C PRO A 119 -1.22 2.73 1.12
N ILE A 120 -1.38 2.31 -0.13
CA ILE A 120 -0.72 1.14 -0.71
C ILE A 120 0.56 1.65 -1.35
N LEU A 121 1.72 1.11 -1.00
CA LEU A 121 3.00 1.55 -1.57
C LEU A 121 3.36 0.78 -2.85
N ALA A 122 3.95 1.48 -3.80
CA ALA A 122 4.49 0.86 -5.00
C ALA A 122 5.76 0.05 -4.65
N PRO A 123 6.09 -0.99 -5.46
CA PRO A 123 7.28 -1.80 -5.26
C PRO A 123 8.60 -1.02 -5.20
N LEU A 124 8.70 0.07 -5.98
CA LEU A 124 9.88 0.93 -6.10
C LEU A 124 9.86 2.14 -5.15
N GLY A 125 8.88 2.23 -4.25
CA GLY A 125 8.63 3.42 -3.45
C GLY A 125 7.59 4.37 -4.05
N GLY A 126 7.09 5.29 -3.23
CA GLY A 126 5.88 6.05 -3.58
C GLY A 126 4.58 5.31 -3.24
N VAL A 127 3.47 6.06 -3.16
CA VAL A 127 2.10 5.52 -3.04
C VAL A 127 1.67 4.92 -4.38
N LEU A 128 1.06 3.76 -4.49
CA LEU A 128 0.47 3.23 -5.72
C LEU A 128 -1.04 3.48 -5.79
N GLY A 129 -1.68 3.50 -4.62
CA GLY A 129 -3.09 3.78 -4.46
C GLY A 129 -3.43 4.00 -2.99
N ILE A 130 -4.69 4.29 -2.71
CA ILE A 130 -5.19 4.58 -1.37
C ILE A 130 -6.37 3.66 -1.10
N LEU A 131 -6.29 2.93 0.02
CA LEU A 131 -7.46 2.29 0.60
C LEU A 131 -8.17 3.27 1.52
N ASP A 132 -9.49 3.36 1.37
CA ASP A 132 -10.37 4.08 2.28
C ASP A 132 -11.38 3.11 2.89
N LEU A 133 -11.69 3.37 4.15
CA LEU A 133 -12.69 2.67 4.92
C LEU A 133 -13.62 3.73 5.50
N SER A 134 -14.86 3.74 5.02
CA SER A 134 -15.89 4.66 5.49
C SER A 134 -17.04 3.91 6.14
N ALA A 135 -17.56 4.45 7.24
CA ALA A 135 -18.63 3.84 8.01
C ALA A 135 -19.53 4.87 8.70
N ALA A 136 -20.66 4.40 9.22
CA ALA A 136 -21.55 5.21 10.02
C ALA A 136 -20.88 5.58 11.37
N PRO A 137 -21.18 6.77 11.96
CA PRO A 137 -20.45 7.35 13.08
C PRO A 137 -20.63 6.63 14.43
N PHE A 138 -21.33 5.50 14.46
CA PHE A 138 -21.58 4.68 15.65
C PHE A 138 -21.08 3.24 15.53
N ASP A 139 -20.41 2.89 14.43
CA ASP A 139 -19.78 1.58 14.29
C ASP A 139 -18.54 1.50 15.19
N ASN A 140 -18.42 0.46 16.02
CA ASN A 140 -17.22 0.24 16.84
C ASN A 140 -16.08 -0.27 15.97
N LEU A 141 -15.28 0.66 15.46
CA LEU A 141 -14.16 0.42 14.55
C LEU A 141 -12.80 0.54 15.24
N SER A 142 -12.74 0.24 16.54
CA SER A 142 -11.52 0.32 17.37
C SER A 142 -10.30 -0.38 16.76
N HIS A 143 -10.50 -1.42 15.94
CA HIS A 143 -9.43 -2.18 15.27
C HIS A 143 -9.36 -1.97 13.75
N ALA A 144 -10.27 -1.17 13.18
CA ALA A 144 -10.40 -1.04 11.73
C ALA A 144 -9.17 -0.41 11.08
N GLY A 145 -8.53 0.56 11.73
CA GLY A 145 -7.30 1.17 11.20
C GLY A 145 -6.14 0.18 11.11
N ALA A 146 -5.94 -0.64 12.14
CA ALA A 146 -4.90 -1.68 12.13
C ALA A 146 -5.18 -2.75 11.06
N LEU A 147 -6.45 -3.13 10.89
CA LEU A 147 -6.87 -4.06 9.84
C LEU A 147 -6.72 -3.47 8.44
N LEU A 148 -7.05 -2.19 8.24
CA LEU A 148 -6.88 -1.49 6.97
C LEU A 148 -5.40 -1.41 6.59
N GLN A 149 -4.53 -1.07 7.55
CA GLN A 149 -3.08 -1.05 7.34
C GLN A 149 -2.52 -2.44 7.03
N THR A 150 -2.99 -3.46 7.75
CA THR A 150 -2.61 -4.85 7.47
C THR A 150 -3.06 -5.25 6.06
N THR A 151 -4.26 -4.84 5.65
CA THR A 151 -4.81 -5.10 4.31
C THR A 151 -3.97 -4.43 3.23
N ALA A 152 -3.57 -3.17 3.41
CA ALA A 152 -2.65 -2.49 2.50
C ALA A 152 -1.33 -3.26 2.36
N GLY A 153 -0.73 -3.68 3.47
CA GLY A 153 0.50 -4.50 3.46
C GLY A 153 0.34 -5.85 2.75
N ILE A 154 -0.81 -6.51 2.87
CA ILE A 154 -1.13 -7.74 2.12
C ILE A 154 -1.15 -7.47 0.62
N ILE A 155 -1.77 -6.37 0.18
CA ILE A 155 -1.84 -5.99 -1.24
C ILE A 155 -0.44 -5.70 -1.77
N GLU A 156 0.35 -4.89 -1.05
CA GLU A 156 1.75 -4.60 -1.37
C GLU A 156 2.58 -5.88 -1.53
N HIS A 157 2.43 -6.81 -0.58
CA HIS A 157 3.11 -8.10 -0.64
C HIS A 157 2.77 -8.85 -1.92
N ARG A 158 1.49 -8.95 -2.30
CA ARG A 158 1.05 -9.66 -3.50
C ARG A 158 1.51 -8.98 -4.78
N LEU A 159 1.53 -7.65 -4.82
CA LEU A 159 2.05 -6.88 -5.95
C LEU A 159 3.54 -7.17 -6.19
N ILE A 160 4.33 -7.25 -5.11
CA ILE A 160 5.77 -7.53 -5.16
C ILE A 160 6.04 -9.01 -5.47
N GLU A 161 5.28 -9.91 -4.88
CA GLU A 161 5.41 -11.35 -5.09
C GLU A 161 5.16 -11.73 -6.56
N SER A 162 4.19 -11.08 -7.19
CA SER A 162 3.83 -11.27 -8.61
C SER A 162 4.69 -10.45 -9.57
N ASP A 163 5.56 -9.58 -9.08
CA ASP A 163 6.46 -8.77 -9.91
C ASP A 163 7.52 -9.69 -10.53
N GLU A 164 7.75 -9.58 -11.85
CA GLU A 164 8.73 -10.43 -12.56
C GLU A 164 10.13 -9.83 -12.58
N ARG A 165 10.31 -8.62 -12.07
CA ARG A 165 11.62 -7.95 -12.01
C ARG A 165 12.53 -8.63 -10.98
N GLY A 166 13.82 -8.42 -11.20
CA GLY A 166 14.88 -8.92 -10.35
C GLY A 166 15.31 -10.35 -10.70
N PHE A 167 16.24 -10.85 -9.90
CA PHE A 167 16.90 -12.13 -10.10
C PHE A 167 16.70 -13.07 -8.91
N LEU A 168 16.68 -12.52 -7.69
CA LEU A 168 16.52 -13.31 -6.47
C LEU A 168 15.49 -12.63 -5.57
N MET A 169 14.51 -13.39 -5.12
CA MET A 169 13.60 -12.98 -4.05
C MET A 169 14.02 -13.65 -2.74
N LEU A 170 14.27 -12.80 -1.75
CA LEU A 170 14.51 -13.16 -0.38
C LEU A 170 13.24 -12.90 0.43
N ARG A 171 12.75 -13.94 1.10
CA ARG A 171 11.62 -13.88 2.03
C ARG A 171 12.18 -14.07 3.43
N PHE A 172 11.93 -13.16 4.35
CA PHE A 172 12.53 -13.24 5.67
C PHE A 172 11.64 -12.66 6.77
N HIS A 173 11.82 -13.14 8.00
CA HIS A 173 11.12 -12.63 9.16
C HIS A 173 11.85 -13.02 10.45
N THR A 174 11.58 -12.33 11.55
CA THR A 174 12.12 -12.68 12.89
C THR A 174 11.55 -13.99 13.43
N HIS A 175 10.34 -14.34 12.98
CA HIS A 175 9.61 -15.54 13.39
C HIS A 175 9.41 -16.49 12.20
N PRO A 176 9.83 -17.76 12.28
CA PRO A 176 9.79 -18.68 11.14
C PRO A 176 8.36 -19.06 10.73
N GLY A 177 7.41 -19.05 11.66
CA GLY A 177 6.00 -19.37 11.38
C GLY A 177 5.27 -18.31 10.52
N VAL A 178 5.88 -17.14 10.32
CA VAL A 178 5.34 -16.08 9.45
C VAL A 178 5.79 -16.27 7.99
N LEU A 179 6.82 -17.09 7.75
CA LEU A 179 7.33 -17.31 6.40
C LEU A 179 6.30 -18.02 5.52
N GLY A 180 6.10 -17.51 4.32
CA GLY A 180 5.04 -17.93 3.39
C GLY A 180 3.68 -17.27 3.65
N SER A 181 3.57 -16.38 4.65
CA SER A 181 2.40 -15.53 4.84
C SER A 181 2.62 -14.14 4.24
N PRO A 182 1.55 -13.39 3.93
CA PRO A 182 1.66 -12.01 3.47
C PRO A 182 2.37 -11.04 4.42
N LEU A 183 2.58 -11.44 5.69
CA LEU A 183 3.22 -10.61 6.72
C LEU A 183 4.75 -10.74 6.77
N GLU A 184 5.35 -11.58 5.93
CA GLU A 184 6.80 -11.67 5.86
C GLU A 184 7.41 -10.49 5.07
N ALA A 185 8.70 -10.23 5.31
CA ALA A 185 9.46 -9.30 4.50
C ALA A 185 9.81 -9.93 3.15
N LEU A 186 9.58 -9.17 2.08
CA LEU A 186 10.04 -9.49 0.73
C LEU A 186 11.08 -8.46 0.31
N ALA A 187 12.26 -8.94 -0.10
CA ALA A 187 13.28 -8.14 -0.75
C ALA A 187 13.72 -8.82 -2.04
N VAL A 188 13.67 -8.09 -3.15
CA VAL A 188 14.00 -8.57 -4.48
C VAL A 188 15.28 -7.88 -4.94
N PHE A 189 16.25 -8.66 -5.39
CA PHE A 189 17.56 -8.20 -5.80
C PHE A 189 17.84 -8.53 -7.26
N ASP A 190 18.58 -7.68 -7.97
CA ASP A 190 19.08 -7.95 -9.33
C ASP A 190 20.34 -8.85 -9.32
N HIS A 191 20.88 -9.13 -10.50
CA HIS A 191 22.09 -9.95 -10.65
C HIS A 191 23.33 -9.34 -9.97
N ASP A 192 23.38 -8.01 -9.90
CA ASP A 192 24.47 -7.24 -9.29
C ASP A 192 24.26 -7.05 -7.78
N SER A 193 23.33 -7.81 -7.18
CA SER A 193 22.94 -7.76 -5.76
C SER A 193 22.29 -6.44 -5.33
N ARG A 194 21.83 -5.59 -6.25
CA ARG A 194 21.14 -4.34 -5.88
C ARG A 194 19.69 -4.65 -5.51
N LEU A 195 19.21 -4.02 -4.44
CA LEU A 195 17.82 -4.09 -4.04
C LEU A 195 16.98 -3.37 -5.10
N VAL A 196 16.10 -4.12 -5.75
CA VAL A 196 15.18 -3.63 -6.78
C VAL A 196 13.87 -3.22 -6.13
N VAL A 197 13.33 -4.06 -5.24
CA VAL A 197 12.02 -3.88 -4.63
C VAL A 197 12.05 -4.44 -3.20
N GLY A 198 11.33 -3.78 -2.28
CA GLY A 198 11.06 -4.31 -0.95
C GLY A 198 9.69 -3.91 -0.44
N ASN A 199 8.97 -4.83 0.23
CA ASN A 199 7.70 -4.47 0.86
C ASN A 199 7.94 -3.64 2.13
N ARG A 200 6.87 -3.04 2.67
CA ARG A 200 6.95 -2.23 3.89
C ARG A 200 7.64 -2.97 5.04
N VAL A 201 7.32 -4.25 5.23
CA VAL A 201 7.94 -5.09 6.26
C VAL A 201 9.46 -5.20 6.06
N ALA A 202 9.93 -5.40 4.83
CA ALA A 202 11.37 -5.42 4.53
C ALA A 202 12.03 -4.08 4.81
N ARG A 203 11.41 -2.97 4.42
CA ARG A 203 11.94 -1.62 4.68
C ARG A 203 12.06 -1.36 6.18
N THR A 204 11.04 -1.71 6.96
CA THR A 204 11.05 -1.59 8.43
C THR A 204 12.13 -2.48 9.06
N LEU A 205 12.19 -3.77 8.70
CA LEU A 205 13.14 -4.70 9.31
C LEU A 205 14.61 -4.44 8.93
N LEU A 206 14.85 -3.81 7.77
CA LEU A 206 16.18 -3.46 7.29
C LEU A 206 16.54 -2.00 7.56
N GLU A 207 15.67 -1.25 8.23
CA GLU A 207 15.85 0.18 8.54
C GLU A 207 16.24 0.99 7.29
N ILE A 208 15.54 0.71 6.18
CA ILE A 208 15.75 1.33 4.86
C ILE A 208 14.87 2.56 4.76
N ASP A 209 15.53 3.70 4.62
CA ASP A 209 14.94 4.98 4.21
C ASP A 209 14.96 5.05 2.67
N GLU A 210 13.88 5.47 2.00
CA GLU A 210 13.77 5.45 0.52
C GLU A 210 14.80 6.34 -0.18
N ARG A 211 15.44 7.25 0.57
CA ARG A 211 16.60 8.03 0.10
C ARG A 211 17.82 7.18 -0.23
N ARG A 212 17.85 5.90 0.19
CA ARG A 212 18.94 4.94 -0.09
C ARG A 212 18.69 4.12 -1.36
N ALA A 213 18.34 4.77 -2.47
CA ALA A 213 18.01 4.17 -3.78
C ALA A 213 19.17 3.38 -4.47
N SER A 214 20.09 2.78 -3.72
CA SER A 214 21.21 1.98 -4.25
C SER A 214 21.73 0.94 -3.26
N LEU A 215 20.91 0.50 -2.29
CA LEU A 215 21.32 -0.56 -1.37
C LEU A 215 21.63 -1.85 -2.13
N ARG A 216 22.73 -2.48 -1.77
CA ARG A 216 23.07 -3.83 -2.21
C ARG A 216 22.85 -4.81 -1.08
N CYS A 217 22.72 -6.08 -1.43
CA CYS A 217 22.58 -7.16 -0.47
C CYS A 217 23.66 -7.13 0.62
N PRO A 218 24.96 -6.89 0.32
CA PRO A 218 26.00 -6.81 1.35
C PRO A 218 25.89 -5.59 2.29
N ASP A 219 25.12 -4.57 1.91
CA ASP A 219 24.85 -3.42 2.79
C ASP A 219 23.76 -3.76 3.82
N CYS A 220 22.87 -4.71 3.49
CA CYS A 220 21.76 -5.13 4.34
C CYS A 220 22.10 -6.36 5.19
N PHE A 221 22.83 -7.32 4.62
CA PHE A 221 23.02 -8.65 5.17
C PHE A 221 24.49 -9.04 5.31
N ASP A 222 24.81 -9.66 6.45
CA ASP A 222 26.09 -10.32 6.70
C ASP A 222 26.10 -11.71 6.04
N ALA A 223 25.98 -11.71 4.72
CA ALA A 223 25.99 -12.90 3.90
C ALA A 223 26.59 -12.59 2.51
N PRO A 224 27.54 -13.39 2.01
CA PRO A 224 28.09 -13.19 0.69
C PRO A 224 27.02 -13.48 -0.37
N TRP A 225 26.88 -12.58 -1.35
CA TRP A 225 25.89 -12.70 -2.42
C TRP A 225 25.92 -14.06 -3.14
N PRO A 226 27.09 -14.61 -3.56
CA PRO A 226 27.14 -15.95 -4.15
C PRO A 226 26.57 -17.06 -3.26
N GLY A 227 26.70 -16.91 -1.93
CA GLY A 227 26.13 -17.86 -0.97
C GLY A 227 24.60 -17.83 -0.99
N LEU A 228 23.99 -16.64 -1.02
CA LEU A 228 22.53 -16.51 -1.13
C LEU A 228 21.99 -17.02 -2.46
N VAL A 229 22.71 -16.76 -3.56
CA VAL A 229 22.38 -17.32 -4.88
C VAL A 229 22.48 -18.85 -4.85
N GLY A 230 23.49 -19.41 -4.20
CA GLY A 230 23.61 -20.85 -3.99
C GLY A 230 22.44 -21.44 -3.19
N GLN A 231 22.03 -20.79 -2.09
CA GLN A 231 20.85 -21.19 -1.32
C GLN A 231 19.57 -21.17 -2.17
N ALA A 232 19.40 -20.12 -2.98
CA ALA A 232 18.26 -19.99 -3.89
C ALA A 232 18.26 -21.06 -4.99
N ALA A 233 19.43 -21.38 -5.55
CA ALA A 233 19.59 -22.38 -6.60
C ALA A 233 19.30 -23.81 -6.12
N LEU A 234 19.55 -24.09 -4.85
CA LEU A 234 19.22 -25.39 -4.23
C LEU A 234 17.71 -25.57 -3.99
N ALA A 235 16.90 -24.52 -4.18
CA ALA A 235 15.45 -24.53 -3.97
C ALA A 235 15.03 -25.14 -2.61
N GLN A 236 15.83 -24.90 -1.57
CA GLN A 236 15.58 -25.47 -0.25
C GLN A 236 14.29 -24.92 0.35
N SER A 237 13.42 -25.83 0.79
CA SER A 237 12.16 -25.46 1.45
C SER A 237 12.35 -25.06 2.91
N GLU A 238 13.44 -25.48 3.55
CA GLU A 238 13.73 -25.15 4.94
C GLU A 238 14.32 -23.73 5.07
N PRO A 239 13.81 -22.91 6.01
CA PRO A 239 14.39 -21.60 6.25
C PRO A 239 15.82 -21.69 6.80
N PHE A 240 16.71 -20.83 6.31
CA PHE A 240 18.06 -20.65 6.86
C PHE A 240 18.14 -19.39 7.73
N VAL A 241 19.17 -19.29 8.57
CA VAL A 241 19.40 -18.10 9.39
C VAL A 241 20.09 -17.04 8.55
N LEU A 242 19.48 -15.86 8.49
CA LEU A 242 20.03 -14.67 7.84
C LEU A 242 20.35 -13.61 8.88
N ARG A 243 21.52 -12.99 8.79
CA ARG A 243 21.96 -11.92 9.69
C ARG A 243 22.03 -10.61 8.93
N THR A 244 21.63 -9.53 9.58
CA THR A 244 21.85 -8.17 9.06
C THR A 244 23.22 -7.65 9.49
N CYS A 245 23.74 -6.67 8.76
CA CYS A 245 24.96 -5.97 9.15
C CYS A 245 24.80 -5.24 10.50
N GLY A 246 23.57 -4.86 10.87
CA GLY A 246 23.23 -4.28 12.17
C GLY A 246 23.08 -5.30 13.32
N GLY A 247 23.34 -6.59 13.08
CA GLY A 247 23.28 -7.64 14.11
C GLY A 247 21.90 -8.27 14.33
N GLY A 248 20.87 -7.80 13.63
CA GLY A 248 19.55 -8.44 13.59
C GLY A 248 19.61 -9.85 12.98
N ARG A 249 18.76 -10.75 13.47
CA ARG A 249 18.70 -12.16 13.03
C ARG A 249 17.30 -12.49 12.54
N PHE A 250 17.24 -13.09 11.35
CA PHE A 250 16.01 -13.53 10.70
C PHE A 250 16.09 -14.99 10.27
N PHE A 251 14.92 -15.58 10.04
CA PHE A 251 14.76 -16.79 9.26
C PHE A 251 14.42 -16.38 7.84
N ALA A 252 15.05 -17.00 6.85
CA ALA A 252 14.91 -16.62 5.46
C ALA A 252 14.76 -17.81 4.51
N ARG A 253 14.08 -17.57 3.40
CA ARG A 253 14.05 -18.42 2.21
C ARG A 253 14.49 -17.59 1.02
N ALA A 254 15.29 -18.17 0.14
CA ALA A 254 15.75 -17.54 -1.08
C ALA A 254 15.23 -18.32 -2.28
N SER A 255 14.83 -17.62 -3.33
CA SER A 255 14.34 -18.21 -4.57
C SER A 255 14.86 -17.42 -5.76
N LEU A 256 15.31 -18.12 -6.79
CA LEU A 256 15.64 -17.48 -8.06
C LEU A 256 14.35 -17.14 -8.79
N ARG A 257 14.31 -15.96 -9.40
CA ARG A 257 13.23 -15.57 -10.29
C ARG A 257 13.61 -15.89 -11.74
N PRO A 258 12.69 -16.47 -12.53
CA PRO A 258 12.93 -16.62 -13.94
C PRO A 258 13.13 -15.24 -14.56
N LYS A 259 14.08 -15.13 -15.48
CA LYS A 259 14.30 -13.89 -16.22
C LYS A 259 13.03 -13.55 -16.99
N ALA A 260 12.46 -12.36 -16.76
CA ALA A 260 11.38 -11.85 -17.59
C ALA A 260 11.82 -11.93 -19.06
N ALA A 261 11.01 -12.58 -19.90
CA ALA A 261 11.27 -12.61 -21.33
C ALA A 261 11.21 -11.17 -21.84
N ALA A 262 12.32 -10.72 -22.45
CA ALA A 262 12.46 -9.36 -22.98
C ALA A 262 11.61 -9.15 -24.23
#